data_AF-A0A1J0VNJ5-F1
#
_entry.id   AF-A0A1J0VNJ5-F1
#
_cell.length_a   1.000
_cell.length_b   1.000
_cell.length_c   1.000
_cell.angle_alpha   90.00
_cell.angle_beta   90.00
_cell.angle_gamma   90.00
#
_symmetry.space_group_name_H-M   'P 1'
#
loop_
_entity.id
_entity.type
_entity.pdbx_description
1 polymer ?
#
loop_
_entity_poly.entity_id
_entity_poly.type
_entity_poly.pdbx_seq_one_letter_code
_entity_poly.pdbx_strand_id
1 'polypeptide(L)' 'MVGKSGYHDSHPSIPADYFWHSTITGLQLDRTYTLAARCDFTANNGHTTAPGNVQYTVEFTLHSS' A
#
# COMPACT_ATOMS: atom_id res chain seq x y z
N MET A 1 8.65 1.81 19.79
CA MET A 1 9.63 2.35 18.82
C MET A 1 9.06 3.63 18.23
N VAL A 2 9.88 4.67 18.07
CA VAL A 2 9.40 6.00 17.68
C VAL A 2 9.33 6.06 16.15
N GLY A 3 8.12 6.27 15.61
CA GLY A 3 7.89 6.44 14.18
C GLY A 3 8.58 7.68 13.61
N LYS A 4 8.75 7.72 12.29
CA LYS A 4 9.45 8.81 11.58
C LYS A 4 8.70 10.14 11.77
N SER A 5 9.43 11.19 12.16
CA SER A 5 8.87 12.53 12.39
C SER A 5 8.17 13.06 11.14
N GLY A 6 6.89 13.43 11.27
CA GLY A 6 6.05 13.95 10.18
C GLY A 6 5.17 12.92 9.46
N TYR A 7 5.28 11.63 9.79
CA TYR A 7 4.40 10.60 9.26
C TYR A 7 3.20 10.40 10.20
N HIS A 8 2.02 10.86 9.77
CA HIS A 8 0.79 10.85 10.57
C HIS A 8 -0.08 9.63 10.26
N ASP A 9 0.53 8.44 10.26
CA ASP A 9 -0.17 7.19 9.99
C ASP A 9 -0.07 6.29 11.24
N SER A 10 -0.98 6.52 12.20
CA SER A 10 -0.99 5.82 13.49
C SER A 10 -1.62 4.44 13.33
N HIS A 11 -0.83 3.48 12.86
CA HIS A 11 -1.21 2.08 12.79
C HIS A 11 -0.49 1.27 13.88
N PRO A 12 -1.09 1.06 15.08
CA PRO A 12 -0.43 0.39 16.20
C PRO A 12 -0.04 -1.07 15.93
N SER A 13 -0.57 -1.68 14.86
CA SER A 13 -0.27 -3.04 14.42
C SER A 13 0.78 -3.12 13.31
N ILE A 14 1.24 -1.99 12.75
CA ILE A 14 2.19 -1.97 11.63
C ILE A 14 3.55 -1.50 12.16
N PRO A 15 4.61 -2.33 12.07
CA PRO A 15 5.95 -1.94 12.49
C PRO A 15 6.41 -0.63 11.82
N ALA A 16 7.11 0.23 12.55
CA ALA A 16 7.56 1.54 12.04
C ALA A 16 8.59 1.46 10.90
N ASP A 17 9.20 0.29 10.71
CA ASP A 17 10.10 -0.10 9.63
C ASP A 17 9.41 -0.90 8.52
N TYR A 18 8.09 -1.02 8.58
CA TYR A 18 7.29 -1.65 7.52
C TYR A 18 7.22 -0.72 6.30
N PHE A 19 8.27 -0.76 5.48
CA PHE A 19 8.18 -0.36 4.09
C PHE A 19 7.38 -1.42 3.35
N TRP A 20 6.46 -1.02 2.47
CA TRP A 20 5.97 -1.94 1.44
C TRP A 20 7.17 -2.21 0.50
N HIS A 21 7.95 -3.24 0.85
CA HIS A 21 9.32 -3.54 0.36
C HIS A 21 9.38 -4.07 -1.09
N SER A 22 8.60 -3.51 -2.01
CA SER A 22 8.60 -3.96 -3.40
C SER A 22 9.22 -2.90 -4.29
N THR A 23 10.54 -2.94 -4.48
CA THR A 23 11.18 -2.20 -5.58
C THR A 23 11.04 -3.03 -6.85
N ILE A 24 10.31 -2.50 -7.85
CA ILE A 24 10.21 -3.14 -9.16
C ILE A 24 11.45 -2.76 -9.98
N THR A 25 12.27 -3.76 -10.33
CA THR A 25 13.46 -3.57 -11.16
C THR A 25 13.12 -3.65 -12.65
N GLY A 26 13.87 -2.95 -13.50
CA GLY A 26 13.75 -3.08 -14.97
C GLY A 26 12.58 -2.31 -15.57
N LEU A 27 12.02 -1.33 -14.86
CA LEU A 27 11.07 -0.39 -15.45
C LEU A 27 11.74 0.41 -16.57
N GLN A 28 11.11 0.41 -17.74
CA GLN A 28 11.46 1.29 -18.86
C GLN A 28 10.93 2.70 -18.59
N LEU A 29 11.72 3.71 -18.95
CA LEU A 29 11.28 5.10 -18.96
C LEU A 29 10.16 5.30 -19.98
N ASP A 30 9.32 6.31 -19.73
CA ASP A 30 8.27 6.79 -20.63
C ASP A 30 7.22 5.73 -21.01
N ARG A 31 7.17 4.64 -20.24
CA ARG A 31 6.16 3.59 -20.33
C ARG A 31 5.19 3.70 -19.16
N THR A 32 3.90 3.73 -19.47
CA THR A 32 2.84 3.68 -18.46
C THR A 32 2.72 2.25 -17.92
N TYR A 33 2.71 2.13 -16.61
CA TYR A 33 2.46 0.88 -15.89
C TYR A 33 1.22 1.03 -15.01
N THR A 34 0.52 -0.08 -14.80
CA THR A 34 -0.61 -0.17 -13.89
C THR A 34 -0.19 -1.04 -12.70
N LEU A 35 -0.05 -0.43 -11.52
CA LEU A 35 0.09 -1.16 -10.27
C LEU A 35 -1.31 -1.45 -9.72
N ALA A 36 -1.69 -2.73 -9.73
CA ALA A 36 -2.93 -3.19 -9.12
C ALA A 36 -2.62 -3.90 -7.81
N ALA A 37 -3.40 -3.61 -6.78
CA ALA A 37 -3.29 -4.25 -5.48
C ALA A 37 -4.67 -4.62 -4.95
N ARG A 38 -4.70 -5.76 -4.28
CA ARG A 38 -5.89 -6.35 -3.70
C ARG A 38 -5.56 -6.80 -2.29
N CYS A 39 -6.36 -6.36 -1.32
CA CYS A 39 -6.28 -6.77 0.06
C CYS A 39 -7.64 -7.35 0.47
N ASP A 40 -7.69 -8.66 0.69
CA ASP A 40 -8.86 -9.33 1.26
C ASP A 40 -8.72 -9.32 2.81
N PHE A 41 -9.79 -8.97 3.51
CA PHE A 41 -9.82 -8.91 4.98
C PHE A 41 -11.16 -9.38 5.52
N THR A 42 -11.24 -9.63 6.83
CA THR A 42 -12.52 -9.89 7.50
C THR A 42 -12.86 -8.70 8.39
N ALA A 43 -14.03 -8.09 8.20
CA ALA A 43 -14.51 -6.95 8.98
C ALA A 43 -15.50 -7.40 10.04
N ASN A 44 -15.44 -6.78 11.22
CA ASN A 44 -16.40 -6.98 12.30
C ASN A 44 -16.79 -5.63 12.90
N ASN A 45 -18.10 -5.37 13.05
CA ASN A 45 -18.63 -4.11 13.61
C ASN A 45 -19.25 -4.25 15.02
N GLY A 46 -19.02 -5.38 15.69
CA GLY A 46 -19.62 -5.74 16.98
C GLY A 46 -20.93 -6.52 16.88
N HIS A 47 -21.57 -6.57 15.70
CA HIS A 47 -22.85 -7.27 15.47
C HIS A 47 -22.74 -8.33 14.37
N THR A 48 -21.94 -8.06 13.34
CA THR A 48 -21.75 -8.96 12.20
C THR A 48 -20.27 -9.08 11.87
N THR A 49 -19.84 -10.29 11.49
CA THR A 49 -18.53 -10.55 10.89
C THR A 49 -18.74 -10.94 9.43
N ALA A 50 -18.04 -10.28 8.51
CA ALA A 50 -18.15 -10.54 7.07
C ALA A 50 -16.81 -10.34 6.35
N PRO A 51 -16.56 -11.05 5.25
CA PRO A 51 -15.41 -10.77 4.40
C PRO A 51 -15.57 -9.39 3.72
N GLY A 52 -14.44 -8.71 3.57
CA GLY A 52 -14.29 -7.42 2.91
C GLY A 52 -13.07 -7.44 2.00
N ASN A 53 -13.00 -6.46 1.11
CA ASN A 53 -11.91 -6.35 0.14
C ASN A 53 -11.63 -4.88 -0.17
N VAL A 54 -10.35 -4.50 -0.18
CA VAL A 54 -9.87 -3.23 -0.73
C VAL A 54 -9.13 -3.53 -2.03
N GLN A 55 -9.48 -2.80 -3.08
CA GLN A 55 -8.76 -2.79 -4.35
C GLN A 55 -8.30 -1.37 -4.65
N TYR A 56 -7.05 -1.24 -5.07
CA TYR A 56 -6.55 0.02 -5.61
C TYR A 56 -5.75 -0.22 -6.88
N THR A 57 -5.81 0.76 -7.77
CA THR A 57 -5.08 0.78 -9.03
C THR A 57 -4.39 2.13 -9.16
N VAL A 58 -3.09 2.11 -9.46
CA VAL A 58 -2.30 3.32 -9.74
C VAL A 58 -1.69 3.18 -11.12
N GLU A 59 -1.96 4.15 -11.98
CA GLU A 59 -1.23 4.32 -13.23
C GLU A 59 -0.05 5.27 -12.99
N PHE A 60 1.14 4.87 -13.43
CA PHE A 60 2.33 5.69 -13.30
C PHE A 60 3.23 5.54 -14.52
N THR A 61 3.97 6.60 -14.81
CA THR A 61 5.03 6.62 -15.80
C THR A 61 6.29 7.15 -15.14
N LEU A 62 7.40 6.43 -15.26
CA LEU A 62 8.69 6.90 -14.79
C LEU A 62 9.36 7.71 -15.90
N HIS A 63 9.69 8.97 -15.61
CA HIS A 63 10.43 9.85 -16.52
C HIS A 63 11.85 10.08 -16.00
N SER A 64 12.81 10.39 -16.88
CA SER A 64 14.09 10.95 -16.48
C SER A 64 13.93 12.42 -16.12
N SER A 65 14.55 12.84 -15.01
CA SER A 65 14.67 14.23 -14.59
C SER A 65 15.50 15.07 -15.57
#